data_AF-A0AAN7J757-F1
#
_entry.id   AF-A0AAN7J757-F1
#
_cell.length_a   1.000
_cell.length_b   1.000
_cell.length_c   1.000
_cell.angle_alpha   90.00
_cell.angle_beta   90.00
_cell.angle_gamma   90.00
#
_symmetry.space_group_name_H-M   'P 1'
#
loop_
_entity.id
_entity.type
_entity.pdbx_description
1 polymer ?
#
loop_
_entity_poly.entity_id
_entity_poly.type
_entity_poly.pdbx_seq_one_letter_code
_entity_poly.pdbx_strand_id
1 'polypeptide(L)'
;MEFKQNKYLPAEKQIVTANPDINNVELCDDDDFIVLACDGIWDCMSSQQLVDFVHEQLRMENKLSVVCERVLDRCLAPSTAGGEGCDNMTMVLVQFKKPIQSPPSVDEQSSPSKTADPESK
;
A
#
# COMPACT_ATOMS: atom_id res chain seq x y z
N MET A 1 -23.67 22.81 15.43
CA MET A 1 -23.67 22.98 13.95
C MET A 1 -23.43 24.45 13.60
N GLU A 2 -22.38 25.09 14.11
CA GLU A 2 -22.20 26.54 13.88
C GLU A 2 -21.54 26.86 12.53
N PHE A 3 -20.71 25.96 12.00
CA PHE A 3 -19.93 26.20 10.77
C PHE A 3 -20.67 25.96 9.44
N LYS A 4 -21.95 25.57 9.50
CA LYS A 4 -22.76 25.13 8.33
C LYS A 4 -24.12 25.83 8.22
N GLN A 5 -24.26 27.04 8.78
CA GLN A 5 -25.54 27.75 8.89
C GLN A 5 -25.73 28.90 7.90
N ASN A 6 -24.77 29.17 7.01
CA ASN A 6 -24.90 30.29 6.08
C ASN A 6 -26.02 29.99 5.06
N LYS A 7 -27.16 30.67 5.22
CA LYS A 7 -28.36 30.49 4.38
C LYS A 7 -28.19 30.95 2.94
N TYR A 8 -27.11 31.66 2.63
CA TYR A 8 -26.82 32.19 1.29
C TYR A 8 -25.78 31.37 0.52
N LEU A 9 -25.21 30.34 1.15
CA LEU A 9 -24.22 29.47 0.53
C LEU A 9 -24.78 28.04 0.41
N PRO A 10 -24.44 27.30 -0.66
CA PRO A 10 -24.73 25.88 -0.73
C PRO A 10 -23.88 25.10 0.29
N ALA A 11 -24.21 23.81 0.49
CA ALA A 11 -23.59 22.99 1.55
C ALA A 11 -22.07 22.85 1.39
N GLU A 12 -21.61 22.77 0.15
CA GLU A 12 -20.22 22.59 -0.22
C GLU A 12 -19.35 23.85 -0.07
N LYS A 13 -19.99 25.03 0.07
CA LYS A 13 -19.32 26.33 0.25
C LYS A 13 -19.45 26.89 1.66
N GLN A 14 -19.92 26.09 2.61
CA GLN A 14 -19.90 26.46 4.03
C GLN A 14 -18.46 26.56 4.55
N ILE A 15 -18.26 27.20 5.70
CA ILE A 15 -16.91 27.35 6.32
C ILE A 15 -16.25 25.99 6.54
N VAL A 16 -17.05 25.00 6.98
CA VAL A 16 -16.66 23.59 7.01
C VAL A 16 -17.58 22.83 6.07
N THR A 17 -17.02 22.16 5.08
CA THR A 17 -17.77 21.37 4.10
C THR A 17 -17.69 19.87 4.41
N ALA A 18 -18.71 19.11 4.00
CA ALA A 18 -18.68 17.65 3.96
C ALA A 18 -18.57 17.11 2.52
N ASN A 19 -18.27 17.99 1.56
CA ASN A 19 -18.03 17.62 0.17
C ASN A 19 -16.59 17.09 0.05
N PRO A 20 -16.39 15.80 -0.28
CA PRO A 20 -15.05 15.23 -0.39
C PRO A 20 -14.40 15.57 -1.73
N ASP A 21 -13.07 15.52 -1.76
CA ASP A 21 -12.30 15.43 -3.00
C ASP A 21 -12.29 13.96 -3.48
N ILE A 22 -12.46 13.76 -4.79
CA ILE A 22 -12.52 12.43 -5.40
C ILE A 22 -11.45 12.34 -6.49
N ASN A 23 -10.52 11.40 -6.32
CA ASN A 23 -9.51 11.06 -7.32
C ASN A 23 -9.64 9.58 -7.69
N ASN A 24 -9.70 9.30 -8.99
CA ASN A 24 -9.69 7.94 -9.52
C ASN A 24 -8.31 7.64 -10.10
N VAL A 25 -7.71 6.54 -9.67
CA VAL A 25 -6.42 6.05 -10.17
C VAL A 25 -6.61 4.60 -10.58
N GLU A 26 -6.18 4.27 -11.81
CA GLU A 26 -6.17 2.89 -12.30
C GLU A 26 -4.91 2.19 -11.79
N LEU A 27 -5.09 1.01 -11.18
CA LEU A 27 -3.96 0.22 -10.67
C LEU A 27 -3.17 -0.40 -11.81
N CYS A 28 -1.86 -0.50 -11.63
CA CYS A 28 -0.92 -1.16 -12.53
C CYS A 28 -0.08 -2.21 -11.78
N ASP A 29 0.69 -3.00 -12.53
CA ASP A 29 1.50 -4.09 -11.97
C ASP A 29 2.66 -3.61 -11.05
N ASP A 30 2.99 -2.32 -11.12
CA ASP A 30 4.02 -1.68 -10.30
C ASP A 30 3.47 -1.17 -8.94
N ASP A 31 2.15 -1.19 -8.74
CA ASP A 31 1.55 -0.79 -7.47
C ASP A 31 1.69 -1.90 -6.41
N ASP A 32 2.43 -1.62 -5.34
CA ASP A 32 2.70 -2.61 -4.30
C ASP A 32 1.67 -2.57 -3.15
N PHE A 33 1.29 -1.37 -2.68
CA PHE A 33 0.38 -1.18 -1.55
C PHE A 33 -0.22 0.23 -1.47
N ILE A 34 -1.30 0.38 -0.69
CA ILE A 34 -1.89 1.66 -0.27
C ILE A 34 -1.80 1.79 1.25
N VAL A 35 -1.48 3.00 1.71
CA VAL A 35 -1.58 3.42 3.12
C VAL A 35 -2.67 4.47 3.27
N LEU A 36 -3.54 4.28 4.26
CA LEU A 36 -4.46 5.29 4.76
C LEU A 36 -4.12 5.52 6.24
N ALA A 37 -3.94 6.77 6.65
CA ALA A 37 -3.66 7.11 8.04
C ALA A 37 -4.23 8.47 8.44
N CYS A 38 -4.43 8.71 9.73
CA CYS A 38 -4.79 10.03 10.28
C CYS A 38 -3.56 10.94 10.44
N ASP A 39 -3.82 12.21 10.75
CA ASP A 39 -2.83 13.25 11.06
C ASP A 39 -1.85 12.84 12.16
N GLY A 40 -2.29 12.11 13.18
CA GLY A 40 -1.38 11.58 14.21
C GLY A 40 -0.20 10.75 13.68
N ILE A 41 -0.26 10.21 12.46
CA ILE A 41 0.88 9.58 11.77
C ILE A 41 1.60 10.58 10.84
N TRP A 42 0.83 11.35 10.06
CA TRP A 42 1.39 12.28 9.07
C TRP A 42 2.11 13.49 9.67
N ASP A 43 1.82 13.82 10.92
CA ASP A 43 2.54 14.82 11.70
C ASP A 43 3.95 14.34 12.10
N CYS A 44 4.17 13.02 12.17
CA CYS A 44 5.45 12.41 12.56
C CYS A 44 6.30 11.97 11.36
N MET A 45 5.67 11.64 10.23
CA MET A 45 6.33 11.09 9.05
C MET A 45 5.78 11.71 7.77
N SER A 46 6.68 12.15 6.89
CA SER A 46 6.30 12.49 5.52
C SER A 46 5.80 11.26 4.76
N SER A 47 5.06 11.48 3.67
CA SER A 47 4.55 10.42 2.81
C SER A 47 5.64 9.44 2.36
N GLN A 48 6.79 9.95 1.90
CA GLN A 48 7.87 9.08 1.42
C GLN A 48 8.54 8.32 2.56
N GLN A 49 8.78 8.94 3.71
CA GLN A 49 9.36 8.25 4.88
C GLN A 49 8.49 7.09 5.33
N LEU A 50 7.16 7.26 5.33
CA LEU A 50 6.25 6.20 5.70
C LEU A 50 6.27 5.07 4.65
N VAL A 51 6.23 5.41 3.36
CA VAL A 51 6.28 4.42 2.27
C VAL A 51 7.58 3.61 2.32
N ASP A 52 8.73 4.26 2.48
CA ASP A 52 10.04 3.60 2.55
C ASP A 52 10.09 2.64 3.74
N PHE A 53 9.61 3.09 4.90
CA PHE A 53 9.58 2.27 6.11
C PHE A 53 8.65 1.06 5.95
N VAL A 54 7.42 1.25 5.45
CA VAL A 54 6.48 0.15 5.19
C VAL A 54 7.07 -0.85 4.20
N HIS A 55 7.68 -0.37 3.12
CA HIS A 55 8.30 -1.22 2.11
C HIS A 55 9.45 -2.06 2.70
N GLU A 56 10.27 -1.49 3.59
CA GLU A 56 11.29 -2.25 4.33
C GLU A 56 10.67 -3.30 5.27
N GLN A 57 9.64 -2.91 6.04
CA GLN A 57 8.99 -3.83 6.99
C GLN A 57 8.32 -5.02 6.29
N LEU A 58 7.70 -4.80 5.12
CA LEU A 58 7.07 -5.86 4.32
C LEU A 58 8.05 -6.90 3.77
N ARG A 59 9.36 -6.61 3.70
CA ARG A 59 10.37 -7.60 3.33
C ARG A 59 10.68 -8.58 4.47
N MET A 60 10.37 -8.20 5.71
CA MET A 60 10.71 -8.97 6.91
C MET A 60 9.49 -9.59 7.60
N GLU A 61 8.29 -9.08 7.33
CA GLU A 61 7.06 -9.44 8.02
C GLU A 61 5.90 -9.62 7.04
N ASN A 62 5.17 -10.73 7.19
CA ASN A 62 4.04 -11.08 6.33
C ASN A 62 2.69 -10.64 6.94
N LYS A 63 2.64 -10.38 8.24
CA LYS A 63 1.44 -9.90 8.93
C LYS A 63 1.36 -8.38 8.86
N LEU A 64 0.46 -7.88 8.01
CA LEU A 64 0.26 -6.43 7.83
C LEU A 64 -0.06 -5.69 9.15
N SER A 65 -0.75 -6.34 10.09
CA SER A 65 -1.03 -5.74 11.40
C SER A 65 0.25 -5.41 12.18
N VAL A 66 1.26 -6.28 12.11
CA VAL A 66 2.56 -6.06 12.77
C VAL A 66 3.32 -4.94 12.09
N VAL A 67 3.19 -4.80 10.77
CA VAL A 67 3.77 -3.65 10.03
C VAL A 67 3.12 -2.35 10.49
N CYS A 68 1.79 -2.31 10.63
CA CYS A 68 1.08 -1.15 11.18
C CYS A 68 1.55 -0.84 12.61
N GLU A 69 1.64 -1.84 13.50
CA GLU A 69 2.14 -1.66 14.87
C GLU A 69 3.53 -1.00 14.89
N ARG A 70 4.46 -1.46 14.03
CA ARG A 70 5.80 -0.86 13.92
C ARG A 70 5.78 0.59 13.44
N VAL A 71 4.85 0.97 12.57
CA VAL A 71 4.65 2.38 12.16
C VAL A 71 4.18 3.21 13.36
N LEU A 72 3.17 2.71 14.08
CA LEU A 72 2.62 3.39 15.25
C LEU A 72 3.70 3.58 16.33
N ASP A 73 4.47 2.54 16.62
CA ASP A 73 5.60 2.59 17.57
C ASP A 73 6.67 3.60 17.14
N ARG A 74 6.90 3.74 15.83
CA ARG A 74 7.86 4.71 15.28
C ARG A 74 7.41 6.16 15.47
N CYS A 75 6.10 6.39 15.47
CA CYS A 75 5.48 7.71 15.63
C CYS A 75 5.25 8.08 17.11
N LEU A 76 5.21 7.09 18.01
CA LEU A 76 4.99 7.35 19.44
C LEU A 76 6.04 8.29 20.02
N ALA A 77 5.57 9.34 20.69
CA ALA A 77 6.42 10.32 21.32
C ALA A 77 7.25 9.69 22.45
N PRO A 78 8.56 9.98 22.57
CA PRO A 78 9.34 9.57 23.75
C PRO A 78 8.94 10.37 25.00
N SER A 79 8.32 11.54 24.82
CA SER A 79 7.77 12.38 25.89
C SER A 79 6.72 13.33 25.33
N THR A 80 5.84 13.85 26.19
CA THR A 80 4.76 14.77 25.80
C THR A 80 5.20 16.22 25.58
N ALA A 81 6.50 16.53 25.75
CA ALA A 81 7.00 17.90 25.67
C ALA A 81 6.97 18.50 24.25
N GLY A 82 7.04 17.65 23.22
CA GLY A 82 7.11 18.06 21.81
C GLY A 82 5.79 18.06 21.04
N GLY A 83 4.71 17.51 21.61
CA GLY A 83 3.38 17.43 20.99
C GLY A 83 3.26 16.38 19.87
N GLU A 84 4.26 16.24 18.99
CA GLU A 84 4.31 15.19 17.96
C GLU A 84 4.24 13.80 18.59
N GLY A 85 3.47 12.89 18.00
CA GLY A 85 3.35 11.50 18.47
C GLY A 85 2.48 11.32 19.72
N CYS A 86 1.73 12.35 20.12
CA CYS A 86 0.84 12.32 21.28
C CYS A 86 -0.65 12.18 20.93
N ASP A 87 -1.01 12.21 19.64
CA ASP A 87 -2.40 12.09 19.18
C ASP A 87 -2.85 10.63 19.03
N ASN A 88 -4.13 10.42 18.78
CA ASN A 88 -4.66 9.15 18.31
C ASN A 88 -4.03 8.80 16.96
N MET A 89 -3.63 7.54 16.83
CA MET A 89 -3.00 7.02 15.63
C MET A 89 -3.79 5.85 15.08
N THR A 90 -4.24 5.97 13.83
CA THR A 90 -4.94 4.92 13.10
C THR A 90 -4.34 4.81 11.71
N MET A 91 -4.04 3.58 11.30
CA MET A 91 -3.51 3.27 9.97
C MET A 91 -4.18 2.02 9.40
N VAL A 92 -4.46 2.05 8.10
CA VAL A 92 -4.86 0.89 7.29
C VAL A 92 -3.81 0.68 6.21
N LEU A 93 -3.30 -0.55 6.12
CA LEU A 93 -2.37 -0.98 5.09
C LEU A 93 -3.06 -2.01 4.19
N VAL A 94 -3.10 -1.73 2.89
CA VAL A 94 -3.65 -2.62 1.86
C VAL A 94 -2.50 -3.04 0.94
N GLN A 95 -2.09 -4.31 1.01
CA GLN A 95 -1.08 -4.84 0.10
C GLN A 95 -1.74 -5.48 -1.12
N PHE A 96 -1.31 -5.08 -2.31
CA PHE A 96 -1.80 -5.67 -3.56
C PHE A 96 -1.14 -7.03 -3.82
N LYS A 97 -1.91 -7.95 -4.39
CA LYS A 97 -1.37 -9.24 -4.83
C LYS A 97 -0.88 -9.10 -6.26
N LYS A 98 0.39 -9.42 -6.50
CA LYS A 98 0.89 -9.49 -7.88
C LYS A 98 0.16 -10.61 -8.63
N PRO A 99 -0.18 -10.41 -9.91
CA PRO A 99 -0.74 -11.47 -10.74
C PRO A 99 0.17 -12.69 -10.69
N ILE A 100 -0.41 -13.88 -10.46
CA ILE A 100 0.34 -15.13 -10.54
C ILE A 100 0.75 -15.28 -12.01
N GLN A 101 2.03 -15.04 -12.32
CA GLN A 101 2.58 -15.49 -13.58
C GLN A 101 2.58 -17.01 -13.54
N SER A 102 1.72 -17.65 -14.34
CA SER A 102 1.81 -19.09 -14.59
C SER A 102 3.24 -19.40 -15.05
N PRO A 103 3.91 -20.42 -14.49
CA PRO A 103 5.24 -20.78 -14.96
C PRO A 103 5.18 -21.02 -16.47
N PRO A 104 6.20 -20.59 -17.24
CA PRO A 104 6.26 -20.90 -18.66
C PRO A 104 6.14 -22.42 -18.79
N SER A 105 5.13 -22.86 -19.54
CA SER A 105 4.98 -24.26 -19.92
C SER A 105 6.28 -24.70 -20.56
N VAL A 106 6.99 -25.59 -19.87
CA VAL A 106 8.11 -26.34 -20.44
C VAL A 106 7.53 -27.17 -21.58
N ASP A 107 7.69 -26.68 -22.81
CA ASP A 107 7.49 -27.48 -24.01
C ASP A 107 8.46 -28.67 -23.94
N GLU A 108 7.90 -29.87 -23.82
CA GLU A 108 8.64 -31.13 -23.88
C GLU A 108 9.36 -31.25 -25.23
N GLN A 109 10.68 -31.12 -25.20
CA GLN A 109 11.54 -31.68 -26.23
C GLN A 109 11.77 -33.16 -25.91
N SER A 110 11.14 -34.06 -26.66
CA SER A 110 11.85 -35.26 -27.17
C SER A 110 11.06 -36.02 -28.24
N SER A 111 11.68 -36.23 -29.40
CA SER A 111 11.42 -37.38 -30.26
C SER A 111 12.78 -37.89 -30.72
N PRO A 112 13.20 -39.10 -30.34
CA PRO A 112 14.46 -39.67 -30.80
C PRO A 112 14.28 -40.21 -32.22
N SER A 113 14.98 -39.61 -33.18
CA SER A 113 15.14 -40.16 -34.53
C SER A 113 15.90 -41.48 -34.42
N LYS A 114 15.23 -42.59 -34.77
CA LYS A 114 15.85 -43.91 -34.90
C LYS A 114 16.90 -43.88 -36.02
N THR A 115 18.14 -44.19 -35.67
CA THR A 115 19.19 -44.61 -36.59
C THR A 115 18.79 -45.95 -37.23
N ALA A 116 18.87 -46.04 -38.56
CA ALA A 116 18.74 -47.28 -39.31
C ALA A 116 20.11 -47.98 -39.40
N ASP A 117 20.12 -49.27 -39.11
CA ASP A 117 21.27 -50.17 -39.24
C ASP A 117 21.71 -50.38 -40.71
N PRO A 118 22.96 -50.82 -40.94
CA PRO A 118 23.49 -51.10 -42.27
C PRO A 118 23.17 -52.53 -42.72
N GLU A 119 22.73 -52.71 -43.96
CA GLU A 119 22.69 -54.02 -44.62
C GLU A 119 23.36 -54.01 -46.00
N SER A 120 24.16 -55.05 -46.18
CA SER A 120 25.10 -55.37 -47.24
C SER A 120 24.53 -55.45 -48.66
N LYS A 121 25.26 -54.90 -49.64
CA LYS A 121 25.85 -55.67 -50.76
C LYS A 121 26.95 -54.87 -51.47
#